data_AF-A0A293LRZ7-F1
#
_entry.id   AF-A0A293LRZ7-F1
#
_cell.length_a   1.000
_cell.length_b   1.000
_cell.length_c   1.000
_cell.angle_alpha   90.00
_cell.angle_beta   90.00
_cell.angle_gamma   90.00
#
_symmetry.space_group_name_H-M   'P 1'
#
loop_
_entity.id
_entity.type
_entity.pdbx_description
1 polymer ?
#
loop_
_entity_poly.entity_id
_entity_poly.type
_entity_poly.pdbx_seq_one_letter_code
_entity_poly.pdbx_strand_id
1 'polypeptide(L)'
;MIKARLKTLTAINTLRNVTFHFNMCKDYSHPLLGVAEKPQPSVSPKRPTRKPFTGIFPLQETVHEKGNNQRYKICQVTEAQVLELAKTGNTTQALTLAAKSFEDYLILSPKAAIVLISILSRTGNTEGVVQISRFVKLTAPDFWAQHIGFEHYHAEAMYRAGEVEGSIKKFDALFRKHRHQRDKITDLVSFLAIYLTVKNLDKEIQLLSQCCIALSQQGFLQPLVNVWRMLFISRNSCHHAAAWTLLQDRCAEVKLLVEKKVNGILRVAIDRDDIDVVHRLAEVVLRLRIESCYSEVFSMLLEFYCDRNDIRNARTTFDHAQSCKIPLYPVTFYRYTCFLSAHGLRIPTEVLSMKYPDTKKPKGPKFRF
;
A
#
# COMPACT_ATOMS: atom_id res chain seq x y z
N MET A 1 -17.47 29.93 -7.72
CA MET A 1 -16.62 29.31 -6.67
C MET A 1 -17.36 28.37 -5.72
N ILE A 2 -18.56 28.66 -5.22
CA ILE A 2 -19.28 27.81 -4.25
C ILE A 2 -19.70 26.43 -4.82
N LYS A 3 -20.10 26.35 -6.10
CA LYS A 3 -20.41 25.07 -6.78
C LYS A 3 -19.20 24.15 -6.98
N ALA A 4 -17.98 24.69 -7.05
CA ALA A 4 -16.76 23.90 -7.16
C ALA A 4 -16.37 23.28 -5.80
N ARG A 5 -16.49 24.06 -4.71
CA ARG A 5 -16.27 23.57 -3.33
C ARG A 5 -17.28 22.51 -2.90
N LEU A 6 -18.54 22.61 -3.34
CA LEU A 6 -19.55 21.58 -3.07
C LEU A 6 -19.26 20.26 -3.78
N LYS A 7 -18.76 20.26 -5.03
CA LYS A 7 -18.34 19.03 -5.71
C LYS A 7 -17.14 18.35 -5.03
N THR A 8 -16.19 19.13 -4.50
CA THR A 8 -15.05 18.59 -3.75
C THR A 8 -15.45 18.03 -2.37
N LEU A 9 -16.38 18.66 -1.66
CA LEU A 9 -16.92 18.16 -0.39
C LEU A 9 -17.74 16.88 -0.55
N THR A 10 -18.50 16.74 -1.64
CA THR A 10 -19.21 15.49 -1.95
C THR A 10 -18.22 14.37 -2.28
N ALA A 11 -17.12 14.66 -3.00
CA ALA A 11 -16.06 13.67 -3.28
C ALA A 11 -15.30 13.23 -2.00
N ILE A 12 -15.09 14.15 -1.05
CA ILE A 12 -14.44 13.87 0.25
C ILE A 12 -15.36 13.01 1.16
N ASN A 13 -16.68 13.23 1.14
CA ASN A 13 -17.61 12.38 1.88
C ASN A 13 -17.80 10.99 1.26
N THR A 14 -17.64 10.84 -0.07
CA THR A 14 -17.60 9.51 -0.71
C THR A 14 -16.36 8.71 -0.32
N LEU A 15 -15.23 9.38 -0.01
CA LEU A 15 -13.99 8.74 0.46
C LEU A 15 -14.01 8.35 1.95
N ARG A 16 -14.89 8.94 2.77
CA ARG A 16 -15.05 8.57 4.19
C ARG A 16 -15.84 7.27 4.42
N ASN A 17 -16.60 6.81 3.42
CA ASN A 17 -17.42 5.59 3.50
C ASN A 17 -16.84 4.40 2.70
N VAL A 18 -15.56 4.44 2.33
CA VAL A 18 -14.90 3.31 1.64
C VAL A 18 -14.47 2.27 2.67
N THR A 19 -15.30 1.24 2.85
CA THR A 19 -14.86 -0.05 3.38
C THR A 19 -13.75 -0.58 2.45
N PHE A 20 -12.51 -0.60 2.92
CA PHE A 20 -11.37 -1.10 2.15
C PHE A 20 -11.52 -2.62 1.90
N HIS A 21 -12.04 -2.99 0.73
CA HIS A 21 -12.00 -4.36 0.23
C HIS A 21 -10.58 -4.69 -0.26
N PHE A 22 -9.86 -5.49 0.52
CA PHE A 22 -8.51 -5.97 0.21
C PHE A 22 -8.53 -7.05 -0.88
N ASN A 23 -8.15 -6.70 -2.11
CA ASN A 23 -7.88 -7.65 -3.19
C ASN A 23 -6.38 -7.91 -3.33
N MET A 24 -5.89 -9.01 -2.76
CA MET A 24 -4.47 -9.42 -2.79
C MET A 24 -4.01 -10.09 -4.12
N CYS A 25 -4.84 -10.10 -5.17
CA CYS A 25 -4.56 -10.86 -6.41
C CYS A 25 -4.96 -10.14 -7.70
N LYS A 26 -4.98 -8.80 -7.74
CA LYS A 26 -5.51 -8.08 -8.92
C LYS A 26 -4.63 -8.04 -10.17
N ASP A 27 -3.39 -8.53 -10.14
CA ASP A 27 -2.49 -8.41 -11.30
C ASP A 27 -2.36 -9.67 -12.19
N TYR A 28 -3.25 -10.67 -12.05
CA TYR A 28 -3.30 -11.81 -12.99
C TYR A 28 -4.71 -12.23 -13.43
N SER A 29 -5.71 -11.35 -13.39
CA SER A 29 -6.98 -11.56 -14.09
C SER A 29 -7.69 -10.24 -14.39
N HIS A 30 -8.26 -10.13 -15.59
CA HIS A 30 -9.09 -9.03 -16.12
C HIS A 30 -10.14 -8.44 -15.14
N PRO A 31 -10.65 -7.21 -15.38
CA PRO A 31 -11.31 -6.39 -14.38
C PRO A 31 -12.80 -6.71 -14.22
N LEU A 32 -13.29 -6.80 -12.97
CA LEU A 32 -14.71 -6.64 -12.65
C LEU A 32 -14.89 -5.67 -11.46
N LEU A 33 -15.87 -4.79 -11.63
CA LEU A 33 -16.17 -3.55 -10.90
C LEU A 33 -16.82 -3.76 -9.53
N GLY A 34 -16.81 -2.69 -8.73
CA GLY A 34 -17.17 -2.67 -7.31
C GLY A 34 -18.65 -2.48 -6.99
N VAL A 35 -18.96 -2.63 -5.70
CA VAL A 35 -20.25 -2.32 -5.08
C VAL A 35 -19.98 -1.60 -3.75
N ALA A 36 -20.71 -0.52 -3.50
CA ALA A 36 -20.62 0.28 -2.28
C ALA A 36 -21.69 -0.15 -1.26
N GLU A 37 -21.29 -0.38 -0.01
CA GLU A 37 -22.21 -0.58 1.12
C GLU A 37 -22.48 0.74 1.86
N LYS A 38 -23.73 0.95 2.28
CA LYS A 38 -24.16 2.10 3.09
C LYS A 38 -23.83 1.87 4.58
N PRO A 39 -23.41 2.90 5.34
CA PRO A 39 -23.11 2.75 6.77
C PRO A 39 -24.38 2.76 7.64
N GLN A 40 -24.44 1.83 8.60
CA GLN A 40 -25.35 1.89 9.77
C GLN A 40 -24.67 2.62 10.95
N PRO A 41 -25.44 3.23 11.87
CA PRO A 41 -24.91 4.08 12.94
C PRO A 41 -24.16 3.29 14.04
N SER A 42 -23.13 3.94 14.57
CA SER A 42 -22.16 3.41 15.55
C SER A 42 -22.77 3.19 16.94
N VAL A 43 -22.85 1.93 17.35
CA VAL A 43 -22.95 1.52 18.77
C VAL A 43 -21.62 0.90 19.16
N SER A 44 -21.01 1.41 20.23
CA SER A 44 -19.74 0.94 20.79
C SER A 44 -19.82 -0.55 21.17
N PRO A 45 -19.00 -1.48 20.63
CA PRO A 45 -19.09 -2.86 21.03
C PRO A 45 -18.19 -3.12 22.24
N LYS A 46 -18.80 -3.60 23.33
CA LYS A 46 -18.13 -4.42 24.34
C LYS A 46 -17.47 -5.61 23.63
N ARG A 47 -16.21 -5.94 23.99
CA ARG A 47 -15.47 -7.11 23.47
C ARG A 47 -16.34 -8.37 23.60
N PRO A 48 -16.70 -9.04 22.50
CA PRO A 48 -17.27 -10.38 22.58
C PRO A 48 -16.13 -11.38 22.75
N THR A 49 -16.20 -12.17 23.82
CA THR A 49 -15.47 -13.44 23.95
C THR A 49 -15.99 -14.38 22.85
N ARG A 50 -15.26 -14.46 21.73
CA ARG A 50 -15.56 -15.44 20.68
C ARG A 50 -15.20 -16.83 21.19
N LYS A 51 -16.18 -17.74 21.19
CA LYS A 51 -15.95 -19.18 21.30
C LYS A 51 -15.17 -19.64 20.05
N PRO A 52 -14.14 -20.48 20.17
CA PRO A 52 -13.46 -21.06 19.02
C PRO A 52 -14.43 -21.91 18.19
N PHE A 53 -14.26 -21.88 16.87
CA PHE A 53 -14.97 -22.76 15.93
C PHE A 53 -14.40 -24.17 16.11
N THR A 54 -15.09 -25.04 16.85
CA THR A 54 -14.65 -26.42 17.16
C THR A 54 -15.20 -27.46 16.19
N GLY A 55 -15.34 -27.10 14.91
CA GLY A 55 -15.56 -28.08 13.85
C GLY A 55 -14.26 -28.85 13.60
N ILE A 56 -13.98 -29.83 14.45
CA ILE A 56 -12.86 -30.75 14.29
C ILE A 56 -13.17 -31.61 13.07
N PHE A 57 -12.34 -31.50 12.02
CA PHE A 57 -12.33 -32.41 10.89
C PHE A 57 -11.52 -33.65 11.26
N PRO A 58 -12.11 -34.84 11.46
CA PRO A 58 -11.33 -36.05 11.62
C PRO A 58 -10.87 -36.52 10.23
N LEU A 59 -9.69 -36.08 9.80
CA LEU A 59 -8.97 -36.76 8.72
C LEU A 59 -8.27 -37.98 9.35
N GLN A 60 -8.93 -39.13 9.33
CA GLN A 60 -8.22 -40.40 9.53
C GLN A 60 -7.28 -40.60 8.33
N GLU A 61 -5.98 -40.78 8.59
CA GLU A 61 -5.00 -41.23 7.61
C GLU A 61 -5.30 -42.69 7.23
N THR A 62 -6.32 -42.93 6.42
CA THR A 62 -6.45 -44.20 5.72
C THR A 62 -5.54 -44.14 4.50
N VAL A 63 -4.36 -44.74 4.63
CA VAL A 63 -3.48 -45.06 3.50
C VAL A 63 -4.20 -46.08 2.62
N HIS A 64 -4.97 -45.60 1.66
CA HIS A 64 -5.45 -46.43 0.57
C HIS A 64 -4.41 -46.40 -0.55
N GLU A 65 -3.54 -47.42 -0.56
CA GLU A 65 -2.94 -47.91 -1.80
C GLU A 65 -4.07 -48.42 -2.70
N LYS A 66 -4.68 -47.54 -3.50
CA LYS A 66 -5.57 -47.92 -4.59
C LYS A 66 -4.99 -47.41 -5.90
N GLY A 67 -4.84 -48.37 -6.81
CA GLY A 67 -4.15 -48.23 -8.09
C GLY A 67 -4.60 -47.05 -8.94
N ASN A 68 -3.64 -46.57 -9.72
CA ASN A 68 -3.74 -45.56 -10.77
C ASN A 68 -5.08 -45.60 -11.53
N ASN A 69 -5.68 -44.41 -11.72
CA ASN A 69 -6.85 -44.07 -12.55
C ASN A 69 -8.23 -43.95 -11.90
N GLN A 70 -8.32 -43.49 -10.65
CA GLN A 70 -9.56 -42.83 -10.20
C GLN A 70 -9.63 -41.42 -10.82
N ARG A 71 -10.31 -41.31 -11.97
CA ARG A 71 -10.64 -40.01 -12.58
C ARG A 71 -11.59 -39.26 -11.67
N TYR A 72 -11.04 -38.38 -10.85
CA TYR A 72 -11.83 -37.43 -10.08
C TYR A 72 -12.69 -36.57 -11.02
N LYS A 73 -13.95 -36.37 -10.66
CA LYS A 73 -14.90 -35.56 -11.43
C LYS A 73 -14.91 -34.14 -10.85
N ILE A 74 -14.58 -33.13 -11.66
CA ILE A 74 -14.72 -31.72 -11.25
C ILE A 74 -16.22 -31.39 -11.26
N CYS A 75 -16.79 -31.05 -10.11
CA CYS A 75 -18.18 -30.58 -10.06
C CYS A 75 -18.23 -29.07 -10.35
N GLN A 76 -18.43 -28.72 -11.63
CA GLN A 76 -18.51 -27.31 -12.07
C GLN A 76 -19.66 -26.53 -11.40
N VAL A 77 -20.75 -27.22 -11.02
CA VAL A 77 -21.90 -26.60 -10.36
C VAL A 77 -21.54 -26.14 -8.96
N THR A 78 -20.86 -26.99 -8.18
CA THR A 78 -20.45 -26.64 -6.83
C THR A 78 -19.37 -25.56 -6.83
N GLU A 79 -18.47 -25.58 -7.81
CA GLU A 79 -17.47 -24.51 -8.00
C GLU A 79 -18.12 -23.16 -8.27
N ALA A 80 -19.06 -23.08 -9.22
CA ALA A 80 -19.74 -21.82 -9.54
C ALA A 80 -20.49 -21.25 -8.32
N GLN A 81 -21.13 -22.12 -7.53
CA GLN A 81 -21.82 -21.73 -6.30
C GLN A 81 -20.86 -21.25 -5.21
N VAL A 82 -19.74 -21.94 -4.97
CA VAL A 82 -18.71 -21.49 -4.01
C VAL A 82 -18.16 -20.13 -4.43
N LEU A 83 -17.87 -19.94 -5.71
CA LEU A 83 -17.38 -18.66 -6.24
C LEU A 83 -18.41 -17.54 -6.13
N GLU A 84 -19.70 -17.84 -6.31
CA GLU A 84 -20.77 -16.84 -6.20
C GLU A 84 -21.05 -16.47 -4.73
N LEU A 85 -21.09 -17.45 -3.83
CA LEU A 85 -21.20 -17.21 -2.39
C LEU A 85 -20.00 -16.40 -1.85
N ALA A 86 -18.80 -16.69 -2.37
CA ALA A 86 -17.60 -15.92 -2.09
C ALA A 86 -17.73 -14.44 -2.53
N LYS A 87 -18.20 -14.21 -3.75
CA LYS A 87 -18.39 -12.85 -4.32
C LYS A 87 -19.44 -12.04 -3.57
N THR A 88 -20.52 -12.69 -3.15
CA THR A 88 -21.63 -12.06 -2.42
C THR A 88 -21.32 -11.86 -0.92
N GLY A 89 -20.11 -12.19 -0.46
CA GLY A 89 -19.69 -12.02 0.93
C GLY A 89 -20.24 -13.08 1.89
N ASN A 90 -20.96 -14.09 1.38
CA ASN A 90 -21.54 -15.16 2.18
C ASN A 90 -20.51 -16.27 2.48
N THR A 91 -19.45 -15.85 3.16
CA THR A 91 -18.23 -16.65 3.39
C THR A 91 -18.51 -17.94 4.15
N THR A 92 -19.37 -17.95 5.16
CA THR A 92 -19.71 -19.16 5.91
C THR A 92 -20.35 -20.23 5.03
N GLN A 93 -21.31 -19.86 4.18
CA GLN A 93 -21.94 -20.81 3.26
C GLN A 93 -20.96 -21.30 2.19
N ALA A 94 -20.10 -20.42 1.67
CA ALA A 94 -19.04 -20.80 0.72
C ALA A 94 -18.10 -21.84 1.34
N LEU A 95 -17.71 -21.64 2.61
CA LEU A 95 -16.88 -22.58 3.37
C LEU A 95 -17.59 -23.91 3.60
N THR A 96 -18.85 -23.90 4.02
CA THR A 96 -19.63 -25.14 4.25
C THR A 96 -19.81 -25.92 2.96
N LEU A 97 -20.13 -25.26 1.85
CA LEU A 97 -20.29 -25.91 0.55
C LEU A 97 -18.97 -26.49 0.03
N ALA A 98 -17.87 -25.77 0.23
CA ALA A 98 -16.54 -26.27 -0.10
C ALA A 98 -16.16 -27.47 0.78
N ALA A 99 -16.38 -27.40 2.09
CA ALA A 99 -16.15 -28.50 3.02
C ALA A 99 -16.91 -29.77 2.62
N LYS A 100 -18.20 -29.63 2.27
CA LYS A 100 -19.00 -30.74 1.75
C LYS A 100 -18.42 -31.32 0.44
N SER A 101 -17.91 -30.45 -0.44
CA SER A 101 -17.26 -30.89 -1.69
C SER A 101 -15.98 -31.70 -1.43
N PHE A 102 -15.26 -31.39 -0.35
CA PHE A 102 -14.09 -32.17 0.08
C PHE A 102 -14.47 -33.56 0.60
N GLU A 103 -15.52 -33.65 1.42
CA GLU A 103 -16.04 -34.93 1.90
C GLU A 103 -16.49 -35.84 0.75
N ASP A 104 -17.04 -35.23 -0.32
CA ASP A 104 -17.47 -35.92 -1.52
C ASP A 104 -16.32 -36.24 -2.51
N TYR A 105 -15.05 -36.03 -2.13
CA TYR A 105 -13.85 -36.26 -2.96
C TYR A 105 -13.85 -35.53 -4.32
N LEU A 106 -14.53 -34.38 -4.42
CA LEU A 106 -14.55 -33.58 -5.64
C LEU A 106 -13.24 -32.79 -5.76
N ILE A 107 -12.58 -32.83 -6.93
CA ILE A 107 -11.43 -31.94 -7.20
C ILE A 107 -11.95 -30.51 -7.30
N LEU A 108 -11.52 -29.67 -6.36
CA LEU A 108 -11.62 -28.23 -6.51
C LEU A 108 -10.66 -27.75 -7.59
N SER A 109 -11.17 -26.90 -8.47
CA SER A 109 -10.30 -26.24 -9.44
C SER A 109 -9.24 -25.38 -8.72
N PRO A 110 -8.09 -25.16 -9.36
CA PRO A 110 -7.08 -24.21 -8.87
C PRO A 110 -7.66 -22.83 -8.51
N LYS A 111 -8.65 -22.34 -9.28
CA LYS A 111 -9.29 -21.04 -9.04
C LYS A 111 -10.16 -21.06 -7.78
N ALA A 112 -10.97 -22.10 -7.61
CA ALA A 112 -11.80 -22.26 -6.43
C ALA A 112 -10.94 -22.38 -5.16
N ALA A 113 -9.83 -23.11 -5.23
CA ALA A 113 -8.88 -23.22 -4.13
C ALA A 113 -8.27 -21.86 -3.72
N ILE A 114 -7.87 -21.03 -4.67
CA ILE A 114 -7.38 -19.65 -4.38
C ILE A 114 -8.47 -18.83 -3.69
N VAL A 115 -9.69 -18.85 -4.20
CA VAL A 115 -10.78 -18.06 -3.61
C VAL A 115 -11.08 -18.51 -2.19
N LEU A 116 -11.15 -19.82 -1.98
CA LEU A 116 -11.44 -20.41 -0.69
C LEU A 116 -10.33 -20.13 0.33
N ILE A 117 -9.07 -20.37 -0.03
CA ILE A 117 -7.93 -20.14 0.86
C ILE A 117 -7.80 -18.65 1.21
N SER A 118 -8.15 -17.76 0.27
CA SER A 118 -8.20 -16.33 0.50
C SER A 118 -9.34 -15.91 1.43
N ILE A 119 -10.48 -16.59 1.41
CA ILE A 119 -11.56 -16.36 2.40
C ILE A 119 -11.11 -16.83 3.77
N LEU A 120 -10.58 -18.05 3.85
CA LEU A 120 -10.10 -18.64 5.10
C LEU A 120 -9.03 -17.76 5.74
N SER A 121 -8.06 -17.29 4.97
CA SER A 121 -7.02 -16.38 5.46
C SER A 121 -7.59 -15.10 6.05
N ARG A 122 -8.53 -14.45 5.35
CA ARG A 122 -9.18 -13.21 5.80
C ARG A 122 -10.02 -13.40 7.07
N THR A 123 -10.60 -14.58 7.27
CA THR A 123 -11.36 -14.92 8.48
C THR A 123 -10.47 -15.32 9.67
N GLY A 124 -9.16 -15.52 9.44
CA GLY A 124 -8.23 -16.02 10.47
C GLY A 124 -8.33 -17.52 10.71
N ASN A 125 -8.92 -18.29 9.80
CA ASN A 125 -9.00 -19.74 9.93
C ASN A 125 -7.69 -20.40 9.44
N THR A 126 -6.70 -20.46 10.32
CA THR A 126 -5.37 -21.04 10.06
C THR A 126 -5.45 -22.51 9.66
N GLU A 127 -6.22 -23.31 10.40
CA GLU A 127 -6.40 -24.74 10.14
C GLU A 127 -7.02 -24.99 8.78
N GLY A 128 -8.08 -24.26 8.44
CA GLY A 128 -8.69 -24.35 7.10
C GLY A 128 -7.67 -24.04 6.00
N VAL A 129 -6.85 -23.00 6.14
CA VAL A 129 -5.79 -22.70 5.16
C VAL A 129 -4.80 -23.86 5.01
N VAL A 130 -4.41 -24.51 6.10
CA VAL A 130 -3.53 -25.69 6.06
C VAL A 130 -4.20 -26.84 5.32
N GLN A 131 -5.47 -27.12 5.59
CA GLN A 131 -6.22 -28.21 4.96
C GLN A 131 -6.35 -28.00 3.45
N ILE A 132 -6.75 -26.80 3.02
CA ILE A 132 -6.82 -26.48 1.59
C ILE A 132 -5.44 -26.58 0.95
N SER A 133 -4.40 -26.07 1.60
CA SER A 133 -3.03 -26.15 1.09
C SER A 133 -2.57 -27.61 0.91
N ARG A 134 -2.82 -28.48 1.90
CA ARG A 134 -2.51 -29.92 1.81
C ARG A 134 -3.27 -30.61 0.69
N PHE A 135 -4.58 -30.33 0.57
CA PHE A 135 -5.37 -30.90 -0.52
C PHE A 135 -4.81 -30.50 -1.89
N VAL A 136 -4.57 -29.21 -2.10
CA VAL A 136 -4.05 -28.72 -3.39
C VAL A 136 -2.65 -29.28 -3.67
N LYS A 137 -1.82 -29.48 -2.63
CA LYS A 137 -0.53 -30.15 -2.77
C LYS A 137 -0.66 -31.59 -3.29
N LEU A 138 -1.69 -32.32 -2.87
CA LEU A 138 -1.96 -33.69 -3.31
C LEU A 138 -2.59 -33.73 -4.71
N THR A 139 -3.52 -32.84 -5.02
CA THR A 139 -4.27 -32.87 -6.29
C THR A 139 -3.63 -32.08 -7.43
N ALA A 140 -2.85 -31.05 -7.12
CA ALA A 140 -2.23 -30.14 -8.09
C ALA A 140 -0.88 -29.58 -7.56
N PRO A 141 0.15 -30.44 -7.40
CA PRO A 141 1.42 -30.07 -6.75
C PRO A 141 2.16 -28.92 -7.44
N ASP A 142 2.15 -28.85 -8.78
CA ASP A 142 2.82 -27.78 -9.52
C ASP A 142 2.15 -26.42 -9.26
N PHE A 143 0.81 -26.39 -9.24
CA PHE A 143 0.05 -25.19 -8.92
C PHE A 143 0.29 -24.74 -7.48
N TRP A 144 0.34 -25.69 -6.54
CA TRP A 144 0.70 -25.43 -5.14
C TRP A 144 2.10 -24.80 -5.01
N ALA A 145 3.09 -25.35 -5.71
CA ALA A 145 4.47 -24.85 -5.71
C ALA A 145 4.55 -23.42 -6.29
N GLN A 146 3.85 -23.17 -7.40
CA GLN A 146 3.75 -21.83 -8.00
C GLN A 146 3.15 -20.79 -7.04
N HIS A 147 2.32 -21.21 -6.08
CA HIS A 147 1.66 -20.35 -5.10
C HIS A 147 2.37 -20.31 -3.74
N ILE A 148 3.67 -20.62 -3.68
CA ILE A 148 4.46 -20.59 -2.44
C ILE A 148 3.89 -21.56 -1.39
N GLY A 149 3.29 -22.66 -1.85
CA GLY A 149 2.53 -23.58 -1.00
C GLY A 149 1.40 -22.93 -0.20
N PHE A 150 0.90 -21.77 -0.65
CA PHE A 150 -0.06 -20.93 0.04
C PHE A 150 0.37 -20.49 1.45
N GLU A 151 1.65 -20.59 1.78
CA GLU A 151 2.17 -20.24 3.10
C GLU A 151 1.95 -18.75 3.44
N HIS A 152 1.85 -17.88 2.43
CA HIS A 152 1.49 -16.47 2.61
C HIS A 152 0.05 -16.27 3.09
N TYR A 153 -0.91 -17.08 2.61
CA TYR A 153 -2.27 -17.08 3.14
C TYR A 153 -2.31 -17.60 4.58
N HIS A 154 -1.42 -18.54 4.92
CA HIS A 154 -1.30 -19.00 6.31
C HIS A 154 -0.75 -17.89 7.21
N ALA A 155 0.28 -17.16 6.76
CA ALA A 155 0.78 -16.00 7.50
C ALA A 155 -0.32 -14.94 7.70
N GLU A 156 -1.13 -14.66 6.67
CA GLU A 156 -2.30 -13.79 6.81
C GLU A 156 -3.35 -14.35 7.78
N ALA A 157 -3.62 -15.65 7.75
CA ALA A 157 -4.57 -16.29 8.66
C ALA A 157 -4.13 -16.16 10.13
N MET A 158 -2.86 -16.47 10.42
CA MET A 158 -2.27 -16.30 11.76
C MET A 158 -2.43 -14.87 12.24
N TYR A 159 -2.14 -13.93 11.35
CA TYR A 159 -2.31 -12.51 11.62
C TYR A 159 -3.75 -12.15 12.00
N ARG A 160 -4.73 -12.58 11.18
CA ARG A 160 -6.15 -12.33 11.41
C ARG A 160 -6.69 -13.03 12.66
N ALA A 161 -6.06 -14.13 13.07
CA ALA A 161 -6.33 -14.82 14.33
C ALA A 161 -5.74 -14.12 15.56
N GLY A 162 -4.91 -13.08 15.38
CA GLY A 162 -4.25 -12.36 16.47
C GLY A 162 -2.82 -12.83 16.77
N GLU A 163 -2.31 -13.84 16.05
CA GLU A 163 -0.94 -14.35 16.18
C GLU A 163 0.05 -13.53 15.34
N VAL A 164 0.15 -12.23 15.62
CA VAL A 164 0.90 -11.29 14.77
C VAL A 164 2.39 -11.61 14.71
N GLU A 165 3.02 -11.92 15.84
CA GLU A 165 4.45 -12.27 15.87
C GLU A 165 4.73 -13.54 15.05
N GLY A 166 3.89 -14.56 15.18
CA GLY A 166 3.99 -15.79 14.39
C GLY A 166 3.83 -15.52 12.89
N SER A 167 2.91 -14.62 12.52
CA SER A 167 2.75 -14.17 11.13
C SER A 167 4.02 -13.48 10.59
N ILE A 168 4.60 -12.53 11.34
CA ILE A 168 5.81 -11.81 10.92
C ILE A 168 7.00 -12.76 10.78
N LYS A 169 7.19 -13.68 11.74
CA LYS A 169 8.23 -14.73 11.65
C LYS A 169 8.02 -15.60 10.42
N LYS A 170 6.78 -15.92 10.07
CA LYS A 170 6.46 -16.70 8.88
C LYS A 170 6.77 -15.92 7.58
N PHE A 171 6.55 -14.60 7.56
CA PHE A 171 6.98 -13.75 6.43
C PHE A 171 8.50 -13.73 6.26
N ASP A 172 9.27 -13.62 7.35
CA ASP A 172 10.75 -13.70 7.29
C ASP A 172 11.21 -15.05 6.72
N ALA A 173 10.66 -16.15 7.25
CA ALA A 173 10.96 -17.49 6.77
C ALA A 173 10.63 -17.67 5.27
N LEU A 174 9.46 -17.16 4.85
CA LEU A 174 9.03 -17.16 3.45
C LEU A 174 10.00 -16.41 2.56
N PHE A 175 10.40 -15.21 2.97
CA PHE A 175 11.30 -14.35 2.21
C PHE A 175 12.67 -15.00 1.99
N ARG A 176 13.17 -15.72 3.00
CA ARG A 176 14.44 -16.46 2.94
C ARG A 176 14.33 -17.72 2.07
N LYS A 177 13.24 -18.47 2.21
CA LYS A 177 13.00 -19.75 1.53
C LYS A 177 12.73 -19.56 0.03
N HIS A 178 11.95 -18.56 -0.37
CA HIS A 178 11.46 -18.41 -1.74
C HIS A 178 12.12 -17.24 -2.49
N ARG A 179 13.39 -17.42 -2.87
CA ARG A 179 14.21 -16.37 -3.53
C ARG A 179 13.55 -15.78 -4.78
N HIS A 180 12.94 -16.61 -5.63
CA HIS A 180 12.31 -16.20 -6.89
C HIS A 180 10.96 -15.46 -6.71
N GLN A 181 10.42 -15.40 -5.49
CA GLN A 181 9.12 -14.80 -5.20
C GLN A 181 9.22 -13.65 -4.19
N ARG A 182 10.42 -13.13 -3.94
CA ARG A 182 10.68 -12.06 -2.97
C ARG A 182 9.90 -10.79 -3.26
N ASP A 183 9.68 -10.44 -4.53
CA ASP A 183 8.89 -9.26 -4.88
C ASP A 183 7.45 -9.40 -4.39
N LYS A 184 6.81 -10.54 -4.69
CA LYS A 184 5.47 -10.87 -4.19
C LYS A 184 5.39 -10.86 -2.66
N ILE A 185 6.41 -11.41 -1.98
CA ILE A 185 6.46 -11.41 -0.52
C ILE A 185 6.64 -9.98 0.03
N THR A 186 7.43 -9.16 -0.65
CA THR A 186 7.64 -7.75 -0.29
C THR A 186 6.35 -6.94 -0.43
N ASP A 187 5.54 -7.21 -1.45
CA ASP A 187 4.22 -6.59 -1.60
C ASP A 187 3.29 -6.98 -0.44
N LEU A 188 3.29 -8.25 -0.05
CA LEU A 188 2.52 -8.73 1.11
C LEU A 188 2.95 -8.05 2.41
N VAL A 189 4.26 -7.91 2.64
CA VAL A 189 4.80 -7.14 3.78
C VAL A 189 4.34 -5.68 3.74
N SER A 190 4.27 -5.08 2.55
CA SER A 190 3.79 -3.71 2.37
C SER A 190 2.30 -3.57 2.72
N PHE A 191 1.48 -4.55 2.33
CA PHE A 191 0.07 -4.59 2.73
C PHE A 191 -0.12 -4.77 4.23
N LEU A 192 0.67 -5.63 4.86
CA LEU A 192 0.68 -5.77 6.32
C LEU A 192 1.04 -4.44 6.97
N ALA A 193 2.10 -3.76 6.52
CA ALA A 193 2.51 -2.46 7.03
C ALA A 193 1.40 -1.40 6.93
N ILE A 194 0.68 -1.33 5.80
CA ILE A 194 -0.49 -0.46 5.64
C ILE A 194 -1.53 -0.75 6.72
N TYR A 195 -1.90 -2.02 6.86
CA TYR A 195 -2.91 -2.42 7.84
C TYR A 195 -2.51 -2.03 9.26
N LEU A 196 -1.29 -2.40 9.68
CA LEU A 196 -0.78 -2.12 11.02
C LEU A 196 -0.76 -0.61 11.30
N THR A 197 -0.33 0.18 10.32
CA THR A 197 -0.32 1.65 10.38
C THR A 197 -1.72 2.23 10.52
N VAL A 198 -2.70 1.74 9.74
CA VAL A 198 -4.10 2.22 9.79
C VAL A 198 -4.78 1.86 11.11
N LYS A 199 -4.41 0.72 11.71
CA LYS A 199 -4.94 0.27 13.00
C LYS A 199 -4.17 0.79 14.22
N ASN A 200 -3.09 1.55 14.02
CA ASN A 200 -2.19 2.05 15.08
C ASN A 200 -1.71 0.93 16.01
N LEU A 201 -1.22 -0.17 15.41
CA LEU A 201 -0.68 -1.32 16.13
C LEU A 201 0.83 -1.16 16.32
N ASP A 202 1.23 -0.25 17.21
CA ASP A 202 2.63 0.21 17.35
C ASP A 202 3.61 -0.92 17.67
N LYS A 203 3.22 -1.88 18.52
CA LYS A 203 4.07 -3.03 18.90
C LYS A 203 4.33 -3.93 17.69
N GLU A 204 3.29 -4.19 16.91
CA GLU A 204 3.34 -4.99 15.71
C GLU A 204 4.14 -4.30 14.60
N ILE A 205 4.03 -2.97 14.48
CA ILE A 205 4.85 -2.15 13.60
C ILE A 205 6.33 -2.27 13.99
N GLN A 206 6.64 -2.21 15.29
CA GLN A 206 8.00 -2.38 15.79
C GLN A 206 8.56 -3.77 15.45
N LEU A 207 7.79 -4.83 15.65
CA LEU A 207 8.17 -6.20 15.27
C LEU A 207 8.43 -6.32 13.76
N LEU A 208 7.54 -5.75 12.94
CA LEU A 208 7.72 -5.77 11.48
C LEU A 208 8.96 -4.98 11.06
N SER A 209 9.19 -3.83 11.70
CA SER A 209 10.37 -2.98 11.46
C SER A 209 11.66 -3.72 11.80
N GLN A 210 11.71 -4.42 12.93
CA GLN A 210 12.86 -5.25 13.34
C GLN A 210 13.13 -6.38 12.32
N CYS A 211 12.09 -7.05 11.83
CA CYS A 211 12.21 -8.04 10.77
C CYS A 211 12.81 -7.43 9.49
N CYS A 212 12.31 -6.27 9.05
CA CYS A 212 12.84 -5.59 7.87
C CYS A 212 14.29 -5.10 8.07
N ILE A 213 14.66 -4.67 9.28
CA ILE A 213 16.05 -4.34 9.63
C ILE A 213 16.93 -5.59 9.50
N ALA A 214 16.52 -6.73 10.05
CA ALA A 214 17.27 -7.99 9.94
C ALA A 214 17.44 -8.47 8.48
N LEU A 215 16.42 -8.25 7.64
CA LEU A 215 16.51 -8.52 6.19
C LEU A 215 17.45 -7.54 5.49
N SER A 216 17.43 -6.26 5.86
CA SER A 216 18.32 -5.25 5.29
C SER A 216 19.79 -5.50 5.62
N GLN A 217 20.12 -6.09 6.77
CA GLN A 217 21.48 -6.54 7.11
C GLN A 217 22.03 -7.60 6.15
N GLN A 218 21.15 -8.29 5.42
CA GLN A 218 21.50 -9.28 4.40
C GLN A 218 21.45 -8.70 2.98
N GLY A 219 21.35 -7.37 2.84
CA GLY A 219 21.25 -6.67 1.56
C GLY A 219 19.83 -6.54 1.01
N PHE A 220 18.79 -6.99 1.73
CA PHE A 220 17.39 -6.88 1.28
C PHE A 220 16.75 -5.59 1.78
N LEU A 221 16.97 -4.50 1.05
CA LEU A 221 16.52 -3.16 1.45
C LEU A 221 15.05 -2.87 1.11
N GLN A 222 14.49 -3.54 0.10
CA GLN A 222 13.15 -3.22 -0.43
C GLN A 222 12.03 -3.35 0.63
N PRO A 223 11.96 -4.41 1.47
CA PRO A 223 10.94 -4.50 2.52
C PRO A 223 11.03 -3.33 3.51
N LEU A 224 12.26 -2.95 3.91
CA LEU A 224 12.50 -1.84 4.83
C LEU A 224 12.01 -0.51 4.24
N VAL A 225 12.34 -0.21 2.98
CA VAL A 225 11.91 1.04 2.33
C VAL A 225 10.40 1.08 2.11
N ASN A 226 9.76 -0.06 1.85
CA ASN A 226 8.32 -0.12 1.75
C ASN A 226 7.63 0.14 3.10
N VAL A 227 8.12 -0.47 4.19
CA VAL A 227 7.63 -0.19 5.55
C VAL A 227 7.86 1.28 5.92
N TRP A 228 9.07 1.80 5.67
CA TRP A 228 9.39 3.22 5.85
C TRP A 228 8.37 4.12 5.19
N ARG A 229 8.07 3.90 3.91
CA ARG A 229 7.11 4.72 3.16
C ARG A 229 5.74 4.71 3.83
N MET A 230 5.27 3.56 4.33
CA MET A 230 3.94 3.45 4.96
C MET A 230 3.89 4.21 6.28
N LEU A 231 4.94 4.13 7.10
CA LEU A 231 5.04 4.87 8.35
C LEU A 231 5.18 6.38 8.10
N PHE A 232 5.97 6.75 7.08
CA PHE A 232 6.23 8.13 6.70
C PHE A 232 4.97 8.90 6.30
N ILE A 233 4.08 8.26 5.52
CA ILE A 233 2.79 8.85 5.09
C ILE A 233 1.67 8.69 6.12
N SER A 234 1.95 8.13 7.30
CA SER A 234 0.96 7.98 8.34
C SER A 234 0.52 9.35 8.88
N ARG A 235 -0.64 9.39 9.54
CA ARG A 235 -1.10 10.59 10.28
C ARG A 235 -0.60 10.61 11.73
N ASN A 236 -0.10 9.49 12.23
CA ASN A 236 0.36 9.36 13.61
C ASN A 236 1.85 9.77 13.73
N SER A 237 2.15 10.69 14.65
CA SER A 237 3.49 11.21 14.89
C SER A 237 4.48 10.14 15.37
N CYS A 238 4.01 9.14 16.12
CA CYS A 238 4.85 8.02 16.56
C CYS A 238 5.40 7.22 15.36
N HIS A 239 4.60 7.06 14.31
CA HIS A 239 5.04 6.40 13.09
C HIS A 239 6.07 7.24 12.32
N HIS A 240 6.03 8.58 12.40
CA HIS A 240 7.03 9.42 11.75
C HIS A 240 8.40 9.26 12.40
N ALA A 241 8.45 9.20 13.73
CA ALA A 241 9.67 8.91 14.47
C ALA A 241 10.22 7.53 14.10
N ALA A 242 9.36 6.51 14.06
CA ALA A 242 9.76 5.16 13.64
C ALA A 242 10.27 5.12 12.18
N ALA A 243 9.63 5.85 11.27
CA ALA A 243 10.09 5.98 9.89
C ALA A 243 11.49 6.60 9.82
N TRP A 244 11.77 7.61 10.64
CA TRP A 244 13.09 8.23 10.67
C TRP A 244 14.18 7.26 11.14
N THR A 245 13.90 6.54 12.23
CA THR A 245 14.83 5.54 12.77
C THR A 245 15.14 4.44 11.75
N LEU A 246 14.18 4.04 10.91
CA LEU A 246 14.41 3.02 9.87
C LEU A 246 15.49 3.40 8.85
N LEU A 247 15.68 4.69 8.57
CA LEU A 247 16.65 5.15 7.56
C LEU A 247 17.99 5.60 8.15
N GLN A 248 18.05 5.91 9.44
CA GLN A 248 19.15 6.64 10.07
C GLN A 248 20.53 6.01 9.81
N ASP A 249 20.64 4.68 9.94
CA ASP A 249 21.92 3.98 9.85
C ASP A 249 22.26 3.50 8.42
N ARG A 250 21.39 3.77 7.43
CA ARG A 250 21.47 3.17 6.09
C ARG A 250 21.28 4.17 4.95
N CYS A 251 21.52 5.45 5.23
CA CYS A 251 21.22 6.56 4.33
C CYS A 251 21.78 6.36 2.91
N ALA A 252 23.00 5.83 2.76
CA ALA A 252 23.61 5.61 1.45
C ALA A 252 22.96 4.44 0.67
N GLU A 253 22.69 3.33 1.36
CA GLU A 253 22.14 2.10 0.76
C GLU A 253 20.70 2.28 0.26
N VAL A 254 19.89 3.03 1.00
CA VAL A 254 18.45 3.20 0.73
C VAL A 254 18.16 4.34 -0.24
N LYS A 255 19.15 5.20 -0.56
CA LYS A 255 18.99 6.44 -1.34
C LYS A 255 18.19 6.23 -2.63
N LEU A 256 18.64 5.31 -3.48
CA LEU A 256 18.01 5.02 -4.78
C LEU A 256 16.59 4.46 -4.64
N LEU A 257 16.34 3.69 -3.57
CA LEU A 257 15.02 3.12 -3.32
C LEU A 257 14.05 4.18 -2.80
N VAL A 258 14.52 5.09 -1.93
CA VAL A 258 13.74 6.23 -1.44
C VAL A 258 13.39 7.17 -2.58
N GLU A 259 14.35 7.48 -3.45
CA GLU A 259 14.15 8.28 -4.67
C GLU A 259 12.96 7.77 -5.49
N LYS A 260 12.90 6.46 -5.77
CA LYS A 260 11.79 5.82 -6.48
C LYS A 260 10.42 5.94 -5.79
N LYS A 261 10.36 6.30 -4.50
CA LYS A 261 9.11 6.47 -3.75
C LYS A 261 8.66 7.92 -3.66
N VAL A 262 9.51 8.91 -3.95
CA VAL A 262 9.24 10.35 -3.76
C VAL A 262 7.93 10.77 -4.43
N ASN A 263 7.76 10.52 -5.73
CA ASN A 263 6.57 10.95 -6.48
C ASN A 263 5.30 10.29 -5.93
N GLY A 264 5.41 9.03 -5.52
CA GLY A 264 4.31 8.29 -4.90
C GLY A 264 3.95 8.77 -3.50
N ILE A 265 4.85 9.47 -2.80
CA ILE A 265 4.59 10.15 -1.53
C ILE A 265 3.97 11.54 -1.79
N LEU A 266 4.54 12.30 -2.73
CA LEU A 266 4.03 13.62 -3.12
C LEU A 266 2.57 13.53 -3.60
N ARG A 267 2.24 12.55 -4.44
CA ARG A 267 0.84 12.32 -4.86
C ARG A 267 -0.09 12.11 -3.67
N VAL A 268 0.32 11.32 -2.68
CA VAL A 268 -0.46 11.08 -1.46
C VAL A 268 -0.61 12.36 -0.63
N ALA A 269 0.42 13.19 -0.57
CA ALA A 269 0.37 14.48 0.12
C ALA A 269 -0.62 15.45 -0.55
N ILE A 270 -0.59 15.54 -1.89
CA ILE A 270 -1.53 16.35 -2.69
C ILE A 270 -2.96 15.85 -2.47
N ASP A 271 -3.20 14.55 -2.63
CA ASP A 271 -4.54 13.94 -2.50
C ASP A 271 -5.15 14.17 -1.11
N ARG A 272 -4.31 14.37 -0.08
CA ARG A 272 -4.72 14.58 1.31
C ARG A 272 -4.67 16.04 1.77
N ASP A 273 -4.21 16.96 0.91
CA ASP A 273 -3.85 18.34 1.29
C ASP A 273 -2.95 18.38 2.54
N ASP A 274 -1.94 17.50 2.57
CA ASP A 274 -1.08 17.24 3.73
C ASP A 274 0.33 17.79 3.49
N ILE A 275 0.51 19.09 3.73
CA ILE A 275 1.79 19.79 3.54
C ILE A 275 2.89 19.27 4.47
N ASP A 276 2.53 18.74 5.65
CA ASP A 276 3.49 18.24 6.63
C ASP A 276 4.27 17.04 6.07
N VAL A 277 3.61 16.19 5.29
CA VAL A 277 4.26 15.10 4.56
C VAL A 277 5.30 15.64 3.58
N VAL A 278 5.02 16.74 2.88
CA VAL A 278 5.95 17.36 1.92
C VAL A 278 7.15 17.97 2.66
N HIS A 279 6.93 18.63 3.81
CA HIS A 279 8.01 19.15 4.65
C HIS A 279 8.95 18.07 5.14
N ARG A 280 8.40 16.99 5.71
CA ARG A 280 9.22 15.84 6.12
C ARG A 280 9.95 15.24 4.93
N LEU A 281 9.36 15.28 3.74
CA LEU A 281 9.98 14.69 2.54
C LEU A 281 11.14 15.56 2.07
N ALA A 282 11.00 16.89 2.14
CA ALA A 282 12.09 17.83 1.91
C ALA A 282 13.28 17.54 2.84
N GLU A 283 13.02 17.31 4.13
CA GLU A 283 14.07 16.92 5.09
C GLU A 283 14.75 15.60 4.70
N VAL A 284 13.97 14.58 4.32
CA VAL A 284 14.50 13.29 3.85
C VAL A 284 15.37 13.46 2.62
N VAL A 285 14.89 14.13 1.56
CA VAL A 285 15.66 14.25 0.30
C VAL A 285 16.94 15.05 0.52
N LEU A 286 16.90 16.12 1.33
CA LEU A 286 18.09 16.90 1.67
C LEU A 286 19.09 16.09 2.49
N ARG A 287 18.64 15.38 3.54
CA ARG A 287 19.51 14.56 4.39
C ARG A 287 20.15 13.41 3.63
N LEU A 288 19.41 12.77 2.72
CA LEU A 288 19.90 11.69 1.86
C LEU A 288 20.61 12.19 0.58
N ARG A 289 20.65 13.51 0.37
CA ARG A 289 21.21 14.16 -0.82
C ARG A 289 20.65 13.62 -2.14
N ILE A 290 19.33 13.44 -2.22
CA ILE A 290 18.62 12.98 -3.43
C ILE A 290 18.34 14.19 -4.33
N GLU A 291 19.40 14.69 -4.97
CA GLU A 291 19.37 15.94 -5.74
C GLU A 291 18.38 15.91 -6.91
N SER A 292 18.19 14.75 -7.54
CA SER A 292 17.20 14.52 -8.60
C SER A 292 15.77 14.84 -8.17
N CYS A 293 15.46 14.76 -6.87
CA CYS A 293 14.15 15.02 -6.31
C CYS A 293 13.97 16.42 -5.72
N TYR A 294 15.04 17.24 -5.62
CA TYR A 294 14.95 18.57 -5.03
C TYR A 294 13.94 19.45 -5.78
N SER A 295 14.05 19.48 -7.11
CA SER A 295 13.16 20.30 -7.95
C SER A 295 11.69 19.97 -7.71
N GLU A 296 11.34 18.68 -7.70
CA GLU A 296 9.97 18.21 -7.53
C GLU A 296 9.41 18.57 -6.16
N VAL A 297 10.16 18.29 -5.09
CA VAL A 297 9.72 18.52 -3.71
C VAL A 297 9.58 20.01 -3.39
N PHE A 298 10.57 20.83 -3.78
CA PHE A 298 10.52 22.27 -3.52
C PHE A 298 9.47 22.98 -4.37
N SER A 299 9.29 22.55 -5.63
CA SER A 299 8.20 23.05 -6.44
C SER A 299 6.86 22.74 -5.78
N MET A 300 6.68 21.53 -5.26
CA MET A 300 5.44 21.16 -4.60
C MET A 300 5.16 21.99 -3.33
N LEU A 301 6.17 22.20 -2.48
CA LEU A 301 6.04 23.07 -1.30
C LEU A 301 5.60 24.48 -1.69
N LEU A 302 6.23 25.06 -2.72
CA LEU A 302 5.92 26.41 -3.16
C LEU A 302 4.47 26.52 -3.66
N GLU A 303 3.99 25.52 -4.40
CA GLU A 303 2.61 25.45 -4.86
C GLU A 303 1.61 25.37 -3.70
N PHE A 304 1.88 24.51 -2.70
CA PHE A 304 1.04 24.42 -1.50
C PHE A 304 0.90 25.77 -0.78
N TYR A 305 2.00 26.51 -0.63
CA TYR A 305 1.96 27.82 0.02
C TYR A 305 1.24 28.87 -0.81
N CYS A 306 1.41 28.87 -2.14
CA CYS A 306 0.63 29.72 -3.02
C CYS A 306 -0.88 29.44 -2.89
N ASP A 307 -1.27 28.16 -2.82
CA ASP A 307 -2.67 27.76 -2.69
C ASP A 307 -3.31 28.12 -1.35
N ARG A 308 -2.49 28.16 -0.30
CA ARG A 308 -2.92 28.56 1.05
C ARG A 308 -2.82 30.06 1.31
N ASN A 309 -2.42 30.85 0.31
CA ASN A 309 -2.11 32.28 0.44
C ASN A 309 -1.07 32.58 1.54
N ASP A 310 -0.10 31.69 1.72
CA ASP A 310 0.97 31.85 2.71
C ASP A 310 2.19 32.52 2.08
N ILE A 311 2.15 33.85 2.04
CA ILE A 311 3.20 34.69 1.42
C ILE A 311 4.56 34.45 2.07
N ARG A 312 4.58 34.34 3.41
CA ARG A 312 5.82 34.23 4.18
C ARG A 312 6.53 32.93 3.81
N ASN A 313 5.84 31.82 3.91
CA ASN A 313 6.46 30.53 3.65
C ASN A 313 6.72 30.29 2.16
N ALA A 314 5.91 30.86 1.25
CA ALA A 314 6.21 30.85 -0.19
C ALA A 314 7.54 31.56 -0.48
N ARG A 315 7.76 32.75 0.08
CA ARG A 315 9.03 33.49 -0.05
C ARG A 315 10.20 32.71 0.53
N THR A 316 10.08 32.25 1.78
CA THR A 316 11.14 31.46 2.42
C THR A 316 11.51 30.21 1.62
N THR A 317 10.52 29.49 1.09
CA THR A 317 10.75 28.31 0.23
C THR A 317 11.49 28.68 -1.05
N PHE A 318 11.06 29.76 -1.71
CA PHE A 318 11.70 30.26 -2.93
C PHE A 318 13.14 30.69 -2.68
N ASP A 319 13.37 31.51 -1.65
CA ASP A 319 14.70 32.00 -1.28
C ASP A 319 15.65 30.85 -0.93
N HIS A 320 15.15 29.85 -0.21
CA HIS A 320 15.93 28.64 0.09
C HIS A 320 16.30 27.88 -1.19
N ALA A 321 15.35 27.65 -2.09
CA ALA A 321 15.61 26.99 -3.37
C ALA A 321 16.68 27.75 -4.18
N GLN A 322 16.62 29.09 -4.23
CA GLN A 322 17.63 29.91 -4.88
C GLN A 322 19.01 29.78 -4.21
N SER A 323 19.06 29.89 -2.88
CA SER A 323 20.32 29.79 -2.11
C SER A 323 21.02 28.45 -2.31
N CYS A 324 20.25 27.37 -2.45
CA CYS A 324 20.74 26.02 -2.70
C CYS A 324 20.87 25.67 -4.19
N LYS A 325 20.63 26.62 -5.10
CA LYS A 325 20.63 26.42 -6.56
C LYS A 325 19.72 25.28 -7.03
N ILE A 326 18.60 25.08 -6.34
CA ILE A 326 17.59 24.08 -6.68
C ILE A 326 16.72 24.63 -7.82
N PRO A 327 16.71 24.01 -9.01
CA PRO A 327 15.85 24.46 -10.09
C PRO A 327 14.38 24.19 -9.73
N LEU A 328 13.51 25.17 -9.92
CA LEU A 328 12.06 24.99 -9.79
C LEU A 328 11.43 24.67 -11.15
N TYR A 329 10.30 23.96 -11.16
CA TYR A 329 9.59 23.74 -12.42
C TYR A 329 9.09 25.06 -13.02
N PRO A 330 9.16 25.24 -14.36
CA PRO A 330 8.72 26.49 -15.00
C PRO A 330 7.28 26.88 -14.67
N VAL A 331 6.38 25.89 -14.58
CA VAL A 331 4.96 26.10 -14.23
C VAL A 331 4.81 26.64 -12.80
N THR A 332 5.53 26.04 -11.85
CA THR A 332 5.53 26.45 -10.45
C THR A 332 6.11 27.85 -10.28
N PHE A 333 7.20 28.13 -10.99
CA PHE A 333 7.81 29.44 -11.03
C PHE A 333 6.85 30.51 -11.56
N TYR A 334 6.19 30.26 -12.69
CA TYR A 334 5.17 31.14 -13.24
C TYR A 334 4.04 31.39 -12.23
N ARG A 335 3.53 30.32 -11.61
CA ARG A 335 2.48 30.40 -10.59
C ARG A 335 2.88 31.28 -9.41
N TYR A 336 4.11 31.13 -8.91
CA TYR A 336 4.65 31.98 -7.85
C TYR A 336 4.73 33.46 -8.27
N THR A 337 5.14 33.76 -9.50
CA THR A 337 5.15 35.16 -9.99
C THR A 337 3.75 35.77 -10.06
N CYS A 338 2.76 35.00 -10.51
CA CYS A 338 1.36 35.42 -10.52
C CYS A 338 0.84 35.62 -9.10
N PHE A 339 1.19 34.72 -8.19
CA PHE A 339 0.85 34.81 -6.77
C PHE A 339 1.39 36.09 -6.12
N LEU A 340 2.66 36.45 -6.36
CA LEU A 340 3.24 37.71 -5.88
C LEU A 340 2.54 38.93 -6.46
N SER A 341 2.30 38.94 -7.79
CA SER A 341 1.62 40.04 -8.48
C SER A 341 0.21 40.27 -7.93
N ALA A 342 -0.55 39.20 -7.70
CA ALA A 342 -1.91 39.26 -7.15
C ALA A 342 -1.95 39.86 -5.73
N HIS A 343 -0.85 39.78 -4.97
CA HIS A 343 -0.70 40.39 -3.65
C HIS A 343 -0.04 41.78 -3.69
N GLY A 344 0.18 42.37 -4.88
CA GLY A 344 0.84 43.67 -5.03
C GLY A 344 2.32 43.65 -4.64
N LEU A 345 2.94 42.46 -4.57
CA LEU A 345 4.31 42.31 -4.15
C LEU A 345 5.25 42.43 -5.35
N ARG A 346 6.36 43.15 -5.16
CA ARG A 346 7.42 43.24 -6.17
C ARG A 346 7.97 41.86 -6.47
N ILE A 347 7.98 41.50 -7.76
CA ILE A 347 8.60 40.27 -8.26
C ILE A 347 10.14 40.48 -8.19
N PRO A 348 10.91 39.58 -7.57
CA PRO A 348 12.36 39.68 -7.53
C PRO A 348 12.98 39.80 -8.93
N THR A 349 14.03 40.61 -9.08
CA THR A 349 14.65 40.84 -10.40
C THR A 349 15.26 39.56 -10.96
N GLU A 350 15.78 38.72 -10.07
CA GLU A 350 16.31 37.39 -10.34
C GLU A 350 15.23 36.52 -10.99
N VAL A 351 14.01 36.60 -10.47
CA VAL A 351 12.84 35.89 -11.01
C VAL A 351 12.50 36.40 -12.42
N LEU A 352 12.54 37.72 -12.63
CA LEU A 352 12.28 38.30 -13.95
C LEU A 352 13.36 37.90 -14.96
N SER A 353 14.63 37.84 -14.55
CA SER A 353 15.75 37.44 -15.42
C SER A 353 15.71 35.96 -15.82
N MET A 354 15.13 35.07 -15.00
CA MET A 354 14.92 33.67 -15.37
C MET A 354 13.78 33.50 -16.39
N LYS A 355 12.72 34.33 -16.28
CA LYS A 355 11.58 34.31 -17.21
C LYS A 355 11.89 34.99 -18.55
N TYR A 356 12.64 36.07 -18.48
CA TYR A 356 13.09 36.88 -19.59
C TYR A 356 14.62 36.89 -19.57
N PRO A 357 15.28 35.76 -19.87
CA PRO A 357 16.73 35.74 -20.01
C PRO A 357 17.06 36.82 -21.03
N ASP A 358 18.02 37.70 -20.72
CA ASP A 358 18.38 38.89 -21.51
C ASP A 358 18.51 38.51 -22.99
N THR A 359 17.38 38.54 -23.70
CA THR A 359 17.35 38.52 -25.15
C THR A 359 17.91 39.88 -25.46
N LYS A 360 19.21 39.94 -25.81
CA LYS A 360 19.81 41.09 -26.49
C LYS A 360 18.72 41.69 -27.35
N LYS A 361 18.22 42.87 -26.97
CA LYS A 361 17.02 43.49 -27.54
C LYS A 361 17.03 43.24 -29.05
N PRO A 362 16.10 42.46 -29.65
CA PRO A 362 15.85 42.67 -31.07
C PRO A 362 15.49 44.16 -31.16
N LYS A 363 16.18 44.91 -32.01
CA LYS A 363 15.87 46.32 -32.26
C LYS A 363 14.42 46.37 -32.74
N GLY A 364 13.47 46.50 -31.81
CA GLY A 364 12.07 46.69 -32.12
C GLY A 364 11.91 47.98 -32.92
N PRO A 365 10.90 48.06 -33.79
CA PRO A 365 10.70 49.23 -34.63
C PRO A 365 10.55 50.46 -33.73
N LYS A 366 11.35 51.48 -34.02
CA LYS A 366 11.27 52.78 -33.35
C LYS A 366 9.94 53.41 -33.76
N PHE A 367 8.92 53.30 -32.91
CA PHE A 367 7.76 54.15 -33.03
C PHE A 367 8.20 55.59 -32.70
N ARG A 368 8.22 56.44 -33.72
CA ARG A 368 8.26 57.89 -33.54
C ARG A 368 6.85 58.34 -33.19
N PHE A 369 6.70 58.99 -32.04
CA PHE A 369 5.50 59.77 -31.72
C PHE A 369 5.52 61.08 -32.50
#